data_AF-A0A2N2NMA9-F1
#
_entry.id   AF-A0A2N2NMA9-F1
#
_cell.length_a   1.000
_cell.length_b   1.000
_cell.length_c   1.000
_cell.angle_alpha   90.00
_cell.angle_beta   90.00
_cell.angle_gamma   90.00
#
_symmetry.space_group_name_H-M   'P 1'
#
loop_
_entity.id
_entity.type
_entity.pdbx_description
1 polymer ?
#
loop_
_entity_poly.entity_id
_entity_poly.type
_entity_poly.pdbx_seq_one_letter_code
_entity_poly.pdbx_strand_id
1 'polypeptide(L)'
;MKKAQFIFFAFIILGFLSGCSVSLAADVTPPPNLVQQDPMPISPTIVPSIVLPMMEPDIQNGAVIYGQKCVACHGETGMGDGAQSNQLPNPVTPIGDIKIARDAKPIDWYKVITIGNFERFMPGFQSLSDRERWDVTAYALTLSFSEDMISDGKVIFTEKCVECHTEENLPLQNASAMAEKSLSEILYVITTGIDTEMHSFSDILSGEDQLAVASYVRYLGFTENNDLREESEIENTETLEPVKETTSSVEHTNFSIIGKLFNLETASQGLIVTLSGYDGMDMIFQIEAPVTEDGSFKFEELENVSGRIYQASLVIDGIQHTSEVLHEPVMDAQGYVNLPIVIKKTSVDSTALYAERMHVFFDFIAENTIQVVEMYVIQNPTDTVIVPLDTETPVVQFRLPEGAQNLQFEGGLLGREFIQIENGFGSMQSFGANSSVQILFAFELPYEKSLDLDIQLPLLVNASIFMLPSDTVKFSSDQLVFSGERDIQGMKIQTYSGGVMDAESSIKMNLSGKVKDNVSIVQSGNTTSLIIGGSVLLIAIFSAVFYLRKKMKIIEDVDDMESEGEDLDSLLDAVIALDDAFQSGEIPENAYYNRRNELTKLIKMKQNTEE
;
A
#
# COMPACT_ATOMS: atom_id res chain seq x y z
N MET A 1 -30.56 -65.54 32.31
CA MET A 1 -29.94 -64.98 31.09
C MET A 1 -29.25 -63.69 31.53
N LYS A 2 -27.99 -63.67 31.98
CA LYS A 2 -26.70 -63.78 31.27
C LYS A 2 -26.62 -62.94 29.99
N LYS A 3 -25.64 -62.01 30.03
CA LYS A 3 -24.98 -61.25 28.95
C LYS A 3 -25.62 -59.91 28.55
N ALA A 4 -25.01 -58.82 29.01
CA ALA A 4 -24.53 -57.69 28.18
C ALA A 4 -24.34 -56.41 29.04
N GLN A 5 -23.37 -56.44 29.95
CA GLN A 5 -22.81 -55.25 30.59
C GLN A 5 -21.30 -55.48 30.64
N PHE A 6 -20.58 -55.27 29.53
CA PHE A 6 -19.11 -55.18 29.50
C PHE A 6 -18.57 -54.85 28.09
N ILE A 7 -19.08 -53.81 27.42
CA ILE A 7 -18.40 -53.20 26.25
C ILE A 7 -18.76 -51.71 26.19
N PHE A 8 -18.09 -50.88 27.00
CA PHE A 8 -18.00 -49.42 26.74
C PHE A 8 -16.78 -48.75 27.41
N PHE A 9 -15.75 -49.52 27.78
CA PHE A 9 -14.58 -49.00 28.52
C PHE A 9 -13.23 -49.45 27.94
N ALA A 10 -13.14 -49.57 26.61
CA ALA A 10 -11.90 -49.91 25.94
C ALA A 10 -11.85 -49.27 24.54
N PHE A 11 -11.71 -47.94 24.45
CA PHE A 11 -11.19 -47.23 23.26
C PHE A 11 -10.86 -45.74 23.55
N ILE A 12 -10.33 -45.42 24.74
CA ILE A 12 -9.69 -44.11 25.04
C ILE A 12 -8.31 -44.35 25.69
N ILE A 13 -7.56 -45.34 25.19
CA ILE A 13 -6.15 -45.54 25.53
C ILE A 13 -5.46 -46.07 24.26
N LEU A 14 -5.28 -45.22 23.25
CA LEU A 14 -4.27 -45.33 22.19
C LEU A 14 -4.29 -44.03 21.38
N GLY A 15 -3.38 -43.11 21.71
CA GLY A 15 -3.31 -41.78 21.08
C GLY A 15 -2.39 -40.79 21.79
N PHE A 16 -1.89 -41.12 22.98
CA PHE A 16 -0.76 -40.43 23.61
C PHE A 16 0.45 -41.37 23.59
N LEU A 17 1.25 -41.32 22.51
CA LEU A 17 2.64 -41.81 22.41
C LEU A 17 3.13 -41.62 20.96
N SER A 18 3.60 -40.42 20.63
CA SER A 18 4.67 -40.23 19.64
C SER A 18 5.13 -38.77 19.65
N GLY A 19 6.45 -38.56 19.75
CA GLY A 19 7.08 -37.29 19.38
C GLY A 19 7.66 -36.42 20.50
N CYS A 20 8.40 -37.00 21.45
CA CYS A 20 9.42 -36.23 22.19
C CYS A 20 10.50 -35.75 21.20
N SER A 21 10.55 -34.45 20.89
CA SER A 21 11.76 -33.80 20.38
C SER A 21 12.54 -33.24 21.56
N VAL A 22 13.50 -34.03 22.02
CA VAL A 22 14.50 -33.63 23.00
C VAL A 22 15.49 -32.70 22.27
N SER A 23 15.46 -31.40 22.55
CA SER A 23 16.57 -30.52 22.19
C SER A 23 17.67 -30.64 23.24
N LEU A 24 18.75 -31.30 22.86
CA LEU A 24 20.05 -31.28 23.53
C LEU A 24 20.74 -29.94 23.21
N ALA A 25 20.29 -28.85 23.83
CA ALA A 25 21.14 -27.67 23.98
C ALA A 25 21.78 -27.76 25.37
N ALA A 26 23.06 -28.11 25.38
CA ALA A 26 23.87 -28.16 26.57
C ALA A 26 23.91 -26.79 27.26
N ASP A 27 23.84 -26.85 28.58
CA ASP A 27 24.17 -25.82 29.55
C ASP A 27 25.49 -25.10 29.18
N VAL A 28 25.35 -23.90 28.62
CA VAL A 28 26.45 -22.93 28.49
C VAL A 28 25.98 -21.65 29.18
N THR A 29 26.32 -21.51 30.46
CA THR A 29 26.15 -20.25 31.18
C THR A 29 26.96 -19.14 30.48
N PRO A 30 26.33 -18.05 30.00
CA PRO A 30 27.09 -16.93 29.44
C PRO A 30 27.84 -16.19 30.56
N PRO A 31 29.04 -15.65 30.28
CA PRO A 31 29.83 -14.94 31.28
C PRO A 31 29.12 -13.65 31.75
N PRO A 32 29.27 -13.27 33.03
CA PRO A 32 28.58 -12.11 33.60
C PRO A 32 29.30 -10.83 33.17
N ASN A 33 28.96 -10.31 31.98
CA ASN A 33 29.06 -8.88 31.58
C ASN A 33 28.71 -8.64 30.08
N LEU A 34 27.68 -9.30 29.55
CA LEU A 34 27.04 -8.82 28.33
C LEU A 34 25.94 -7.84 28.73
N VAL A 35 26.19 -6.55 28.54
CA VAL A 35 25.12 -5.57 28.43
C VAL A 35 24.30 -6.02 27.22
N GLN A 36 23.07 -6.51 27.44
CA GLN A 36 22.11 -6.68 26.37
C GLN A 36 21.93 -5.29 25.74
N GLN A 37 22.48 -5.09 24.56
CA GLN A 37 21.96 -4.05 23.68
C GLN A 37 20.55 -4.49 23.33
N ASP A 38 19.56 -3.72 23.76
CA ASP A 38 18.19 -3.88 23.28
C ASP A 38 18.24 -3.92 21.74
N PRO A 39 17.57 -4.88 21.09
CA PRO A 39 17.47 -4.88 19.65
C PRO A 39 16.90 -3.53 19.22
N MET A 40 17.59 -2.84 18.31
CA MET A 40 17.09 -1.60 17.72
C MET A 40 15.67 -1.84 17.21
N PRO A 41 14.72 -0.92 17.48
CA PRO A 41 13.36 -1.05 16.99
C PRO A 41 13.40 -1.15 15.47
N ILE A 42 12.92 -2.27 14.94
CA ILE A 42 12.72 -2.49 13.52
C ILE A 42 11.66 -1.47 13.10
N SER A 43 12.06 -0.43 12.36
CA SER A 43 11.11 0.47 11.70
C SER A 43 10.17 -0.37 10.83
N PRO A 44 8.85 -0.11 10.85
CA PRO A 44 7.92 -0.83 10.00
C PRO A 44 8.31 -0.61 8.53
N THR A 45 8.46 -1.70 7.79
CA THR A 45 8.68 -1.71 6.35
C THR A 45 7.56 -0.92 5.67
N ILE A 46 7.90 0.20 5.02
CA ILE A 46 6.98 0.96 4.19
C ILE A 46 6.47 0.02 3.10
N VAL A 47 5.20 -0.36 3.14
CA VAL A 47 4.59 -1.17 2.08
C VAL A 47 4.30 -0.22 0.90
N PRO A 48 4.85 -0.46 -0.30
CA PRO A 48 4.60 0.40 -1.45
C PRO A 48 3.10 0.40 -1.80
N SER A 49 2.49 1.59 -1.89
CA SER A 49 1.11 1.75 -2.34
C SER A 49 1.00 1.48 -3.84
N ILE A 50 -0.01 0.71 -4.25
CA ILE A 50 -0.32 0.44 -5.65
C ILE A 50 -1.36 1.46 -6.14
N VAL A 51 -0.99 2.31 -7.10
CA VAL A 51 -1.82 3.41 -7.59
C VAL A 51 -2.19 3.17 -9.06
N LEU A 52 -3.45 3.42 -9.45
CA LEU A 52 -3.88 3.36 -10.84
C LEU A 52 -3.47 4.64 -11.61
N PRO A 53 -3.18 4.56 -12.91
CA PRO A 53 -2.74 5.71 -13.68
C PRO A 53 -3.92 6.64 -13.98
N MET A 54 -3.83 7.90 -13.56
CA MET A 54 -4.84 8.93 -13.81
C MET A 54 -4.70 9.56 -15.21
N MET A 55 -3.51 9.47 -15.81
CA MET A 55 -3.21 9.94 -17.15
C MET A 55 -2.55 8.80 -17.94
N GLU A 56 -2.69 8.82 -19.26
CA GLU A 56 -2.05 7.88 -20.19
C GLU A 56 -0.54 7.85 -19.96
N PRO A 57 0.08 6.69 -19.70
CA PRO A 57 1.51 6.56 -19.54
C PRO A 57 2.29 6.98 -20.80
N ASP A 58 3.46 7.60 -20.62
CA ASP A 58 4.35 8.05 -21.69
C ASP A 58 5.34 6.94 -22.07
N ILE A 59 5.20 6.38 -23.27
CA ILE A 59 6.05 5.27 -23.71
C ILE A 59 7.47 5.72 -24.07
N GLN A 60 7.68 6.99 -24.40
CA GLN A 60 9.00 7.53 -24.71
C GLN A 60 9.84 7.67 -23.44
N ASN A 61 9.24 8.22 -22.38
CA ASN A 61 9.87 8.25 -21.06
C ASN A 61 10.10 6.81 -20.55
N GLY A 62 9.11 5.94 -20.74
CA GLY A 62 9.23 4.51 -20.42
C GLY A 62 10.40 3.82 -21.13
N ALA A 63 10.64 4.14 -22.41
CA ALA A 63 11.76 3.62 -23.19
C ALA A 63 13.13 4.03 -22.60
N VAL A 64 13.26 5.30 -22.18
CA VAL A 64 14.47 5.82 -21.54
C VAL A 64 14.73 5.06 -20.23
N ILE A 65 13.71 4.93 -19.39
CA ILE A 65 13.79 4.21 -18.11
C ILE A 65 14.15 2.74 -18.35
N TYR A 66 13.50 2.09 -19.31
CA TYR A 66 13.75 0.70 -19.66
C TYR A 66 15.21 0.48 -20.10
N GLY A 67 15.70 1.35 -20.98
CA GLY A 67 17.09 1.34 -21.44
C GLY A 67 18.10 1.43 -20.30
N GLN A 68 17.82 2.27 -19.31
CA GLN A 68 18.70 2.50 -18.17
C GLN A 68 18.62 1.41 -17.09
N LYS A 69 17.43 0.83 -16.87
CA LYS A 69 17.13 0.05 -15.65
C LYS A 69 16.69 -1.39 -15.89
N CYS A 70 16.26 -1.74 -17.11
CA CYS A 70 15.60 -3.02 -17.38
C CYS A 70 16.35 -3.87 -18.41
N VAL A 71 17.00 -3.25 -19.40
CA VAL A 71 17.68 -3.94 -20.52
C VAL A 71 18.73 -4.95 -20.04
N ALA A 72 19.46 -4.66 -18.97
CA ALA A 72 20.53 -5.54 -18.49
C ALA A 72 20.05 -6.96 -18.17
N CYS A 73 18.81 -7.12 -17.68
CA CYS A 73 18.19 -8.42 -17.40
C CYS A 73 17.19 -8.84 -18.49
N HIS A 74 16.33 -7.94 -18.94
CA HIS A 74 15.23 -8.27 -19.85
C HIS A 74 15.63 -8.27 -21.33
N GLY A 75 16.76 -7.67 -21.70
CA GLY A 75 17.20 -7.49 -23.08
C GLY A 75 16.48 -6.34 -23.78
N GLU A 76 17.02 -5.86 -24.91
CA GLU A 76 16.43 -4.74 -25.67
C GLU A 76 15.01 -5.04 -26.15
N THR A 77 14.72 -6.30 -26.48
CA THR A 77 13.41 -6.76 -26.97
C THR A 77 12.54 -7.37 -25.88
N GLY A 78 12.99 -7.37 -24.61
CA GLY A 78 12.23 -7.96 -23.51
C GLY A 78 12.19 -9.48 -23.50
N MET A 79 13.06 -10.16 -24.24
CA MET A 79 13.06 -11.63 -24.36
C MET A 79 13.77 -12.36 -23.21
N GLY A 80 14.19 -11.63 -22.18
CA GLY A 80 14.90 -12.20 -21.03
C GLY A 80 16.33 -12.63 -21.37
N ASP A 81 16.92 -12.01 -22.39
CA ASP A 81 18.23 -12.30 -22.97
C ASP A 81 19.25 -11.16 -22.73
N GLY A 82 18.97 -10.31 -21.75
CA GLY A 82 19.90 -9.27 -21.32
C GLY A 82 21.24 -9.86 -20.85
N ALA A 83 22.30 -9.05 -20.88
CA ALA A 83 23.65 -9.50 -20.53
C ALA A 83 23.75 -10.20 -19.16
N GLN A 84 22.89 -9.82 -18.21
CA GLN A 84 22.82 -10.36 -16.85
C GLN A 84 21.83 -11.51 -16.70
N SER A 85 21.02 -11.83 -17.71
CA SER A 85 19.97 -12.85 -17.58
C SER A 85 20.52 -14.25 -17.32
N ASN A 86 21.70 -14.56 -17.86
CA ASN A 86 22.37 -15.86 -17.70
C ASN A 86 22.99 -16.06 -16.30
N GLN A 87 23.07 -15.00 -15.49
CA GLN A 87 23.64 -15.05 -14.14
C GLN A 87 22.57 -15.39 -13.09
N LEU A 88 21.29 -15.32 -13.45
CA LEU A 88 20.18 -15.59 -12.55
C LEU A 88 19.89 -17.09 -12.46
N PRO A 89 19.52 -17.60 -11.27
CA PRO A 89 19.20 -19.02 -11.09
C PRO A 89 17.91 -19.44 -11.78
N ASN A 90 17.03 -18.47 -12.07
CA ASN A 90 15.80 -18.66 -12.83
C ASN A 90 15.86 -17.79 -14.09
N PRO A 91 15.32 -18.28 -15.24
CA PRO A 91 15.27 -17.48 -16.45
C PRO A 91 14.42 -16.23 -16.24
N VAL A 92 14.90 -15.10 -16.77
CA VAL A 92 14.13 -13.85 -16.80
C VAL A 92 12.86 -14.07 -17.63
N THR A 93 11.75 -13.52 -17.17
CA THR A 93 10.47 -13.65 -17.88
C THR A 93 10.55 -12.92 -19.23
N PRO A 94 10.22 -13.58 -20.36
CA PRO A 94 10.26 -12.94 -21.68
C PRO A 94 9.02 -12.06 -21.85
N ILE A 95 9.08 -10.84 -21.28
CA ILE A 95 8.01 -9.84 -21.32
C ILE A 95 7.71 -9.34 -22.74
N GLY A 96 8.65 -9.46 -23.67
CA GLY A 96 8.44 -9.21 -25.10
C GLY A 96 7.76 -10.34 -25.86
N ASP A 97 7.58 -11.54 -25.27
CA ASP A 97 6.80 -12.59 -25.90
C ASP A 97 5.30 -12.29 -25.76
N ILE A 98 4.62 -12.06 -26.89
CA ILE A 98 3.18 -11.81 -26.94
C ILE A 98 2.35 -12.91 -26.25
N LYS A 99 2.85 -14.15 -26.19
CA LYS A 99 2.16 -15.24 -25.48
C LYS A 99 2.14 -15.04 -23.97
N ILE A 100 3.11 -14.32 -23.42
CA ILE A 100 3.18 -13.94 -22.01
C ILE A 100 2.46 -12.62 -21.79
N ALA A 101 2.79 -11.61 -22.59
CA ALA A 101 2.26 -10.26 -22.44
C ALA A 101 0.73 -10.20 -22.61
N ARG A 102 0.14 -11.03 -23.47
CA ARG A 102 -1.30 -10.97 -23.75
C ARG A 102 -2.18 -11.26 -22.53
N ASP A 103 -1.71 -12.15 -21.65
CA ASP A 103 -2.47 -12.59 -20.48
C ASP A 103 -2.17 -11.72 -19.24
N ALA A 104 -1.15 -10.86 -19.32
CA ALA A 104 -0.80 -9.92 -18.27
C ALA A 104 -1.74 -8.71 -18.26
N LYS A 105 -2.07 -8.25 -17.05
CA LYS A 105 -2.70 -6.94 -16.83
C LYS A 105 -1.59 -5.91 -16.56
N PRO A 106 -1.67 -4.70 -17.12
CA PRO A 106 -0.68 -3.65 -16.81
C PRO A 106 -0.51 -3.41 -15.31
N ILE A 107 -1.61 -3.44 -14.54
CA ILE A 107 -1.55 -3.28 -13.08
C ILE A 107 -0.72 -4.35 -12.39
N ASP A 108 -0.66 -5.58 -12.93
CA ASP A 108 0.14 -6.65 -12.35
C ASP A 108 1.62 -6.46 -12.65
N TRP A 109 1.97 -5.97 -13.84
CA TRP A 109 3.34 -5.59 -14.17
C TRP A 109 3.81 -4.37 -13.40
N TYR A 110 2.96 -3.35 -13.28
CA TYR A 110 3.23 -2.19 -12.44
C TYR A 110 3.46 -2.60 -10.97
N LYS A 111 2.67 -3.53 -10.42
CA LYS A 111 2.89 -4.09 -9.08
C LYS A 111 4.25 -4.75 -8.95
N VAL A 112 4.63 -5.57 -9.93
CA VAL A 112 5.94 -6.25 -9.93
C VAL A 112 7.09 -5.24 -10.06
N ILE A 113 6.95 -4.21 -10.87
CA ILE A 113 7.94 -3.12 -10.96
C ILE A 113 8.00 -2.33 -9.65
N THR A 114 6.87 -2.09 -9.01
CA THR A 114 6.78 -1.29 -7.78
C THR A 114 7.33 -2.04 -6.57
N ILE A 115 6.96 -3.31 -6.38
CA ILE A 115 7.32 -4.10 -5.20
C ILE A 115 8.62 -4.88 -5.43
N GLY A 116 8.90 -5.24 -6.69
CA GLY A 116 9.90 -6.23 -7.05
C GLY A 116 9.36 -7.65 -6.97
N ASN A 117 10.17 -8.60 -7.43
CA ASN A 117 9.99 -10.02 -7.21
C ASN A 117 11.30 -10.60 -6.67
N PHE A 118 11.44 -10.54 -5.35
CA PHE A 118 12.67 -10.94 -4.67
C PHE A 118 13.04 -12.40 -4.90
N GLU A 119 12.06 -13.30 -4.96
CA GLU A 119 12.27 -14.73 -5.28
C GLU A 119 12.86 -14.95 -6.68
N ARG A 120 12.70 -13.97 -7.57
CA ARG A 120 13.23 -13.96 -8.94
C ARG A 120 14.30 -12.90 -9.16
N PHE A 121 14.87 -12.36 -8.09
CA PHE A 121 15.96 -11.37 -8.15
C PHE A 121 15.61 -10.10 -8.95
N MET A 122 14.31 -9.78 -9.06
CA MET A 122 13.86 -8.52 -9.63
C MET A 122 13.70 -7.50 -8.48
N PRO A 123 14.51 -6.43 -8.42
CA PRO A 123 14.35 -5.41 -7.40
C PRO A 123 13.05 -4.62 -7.59
N GLY A 124 12.58 -4.00 -6.51
CA GLY A 124 11.51 -3.00 -6.60
C GLY A 124 12.07 -1.64 -6.99
N PHE A 125 11.33 -0.91 -7.82
CA PHE A 125 11.73 0.39 -8.35
C PHE A 125 11.02 1.54 -7.62
N GLN A 126 11.07 1.54 -6.28
CA GLN A 126 10.49 2.62 -5.47
C GLN A 126 11.24 3.94 -5.59
N SER A 127 12.45 3.93 -6.19
CA SER A 127 13.19 5.13 -6.54
C SER A 127 12.52 5.96 -7.64
N LEU A 128 11.73 5.32 -8.50
CA LEU A 128 10.91 5.98 -9.51
C LEU A 128 9.63 6.55 -8.88
N SER A 129 9.06 7.60 -9.47
CA SER A 129 7.70 8.05 -9.18
C SER A 129 6.67 7.03 -9.67
N ASP A 130 5.42 7.13 -9.19
CA ASP A 130 4.32 6.30 -9.70
C ASP A 130 4.14 6.47 -11.21
N ARG A 131 4.29 7.69 -11.70
CA ARG A 131 4.19 8.02 -13.11
C ARG A 131 5.27 7.31 -13.94
N GLU A 132 6.53 7.41 -13.53
CA GLU A 132 7.65 6.76 -14.21
C GLU A 132 7.51 5.22 -14.21
N ARG A 133 6.98 4.64 -13.13
CA ARG A 133 6.66 3.20 -13.08
C ARG A 133 5.56 2.82 -14.07
N TRP A 134 4.54 3.66 -14.23
CA TRP A 134 3.51 3.46 -15.25
C TRP A 134 4.05 3.62 -16.67
N ASP A 135 4.93 4.59 -16.91
CA ASP A 135 5.57 4.84 -18.20
C ASP A 135 6.40 3.63 -18.65
N VAL A 136 7.27 3.09 -17.78
CA VAL A 136 8.06 1.89 -18.09
C VAL A 136 7.19 0.63 -18.19
N THR A 137 6.07 0.54 -17.45
CA THR A 137 5.09 -0.55 -17.59
C THR A 137 4.46 -0.53 -18.98
N ALA A 138 4.06 0.65 -19.46
CA ALA A 138 3.48 0.83 -20.79
C ALA A 138 4.49 0.48 -21.89
N TYR A 139 5.71 1.01 -21.81
CA TYR A 139 6.77 0.67 -22.75
C TYR A 139 7.07 -0.83 -22.76
N ALA A 140 7.18 -1.49 -21.61
CA ALA A 140 7.40 -2.93 -21.53
C ALA A 140 6.31 -3.74 -22.26
N LEU A 141 5.04 -3.30 -22.21
CA LEU A 141 3.95 -3.95 -22.94
C LEU A 141 4.11 -3.80 -24.46
N THR A 142 4.62 -2.65 -24.93
CA THR A 142 4.87 -2.42 -26.36
C THR A 142 5.94 -3.32 -26.96
N LEU A 143 6.87 -3.86 -26.15
CA LEU A 143 7.89 -4.80 -26.62
C LEU A 143 7.29 -6.08 -27.22
N SER A 144 6.05 -6.40 -26.87
CA SER A 144 5.33 -7.55 -27.40
C SER A 144 4.62 -7.29 -28.73
N PHE A 145 4.61 -6.05 -29.21
CA PHE A 145 3.94 -5.63 -30.44
C PHE A 145 4.96 -5.37 -31.54
N SER A 146 4.64 -5.80 -32.77
CA SER A 146 5.37 -5.35 -33.96
C SER A 146 4.75 -4.08 -34.52
N GLU A 147 5.56 -3.26 -35.19
CA GLU A 147 5.07 -2.05 -35.89
C GLU A 147 3.94 -2.39 -36.89
N ASP A 148 4.10 -3.48 -37.65
CA ASP A 148 3.09 -3.97 -38.59
C ASP A 148 1.77 -4.28 -37.88
N MET A 149 1.81 -4.93 -36.70
CA MET A 149 0.61 -5.28 -35.94
C MET A 149 -0.15 -4.05 -35.43
N ILE A 150 0.57 -3.03 -34.97
CA ILE A 150 -0.04 -1.76 -34.53
C ILE A 150 -0.61 -1.00 -35.73
N SER A 151 0.10 -0.98 -36.86
CA SER A 151 -0.34 -0.34 -38.10
C SER A 151 -1.62 -1.00 -38.66
N ASP A 152 -1.63 -2.33 -38.76
CA ASP A 152 -2.79 -3.08 -39.25
C ASP A 152 -3.99 -2.91 -38.32
N GLY A 153 -3.75 -2.98 -37.00
CA GLY A 153 -4.76 -2.73 -35.97
C GLY A 153 -5.37 -1.33 -36.09
N LYS A 154 -4.57 -0.30 -36.35
CA LYS A 154 -5.03 1.07 -36.56
C LYS A 154 -5.93 1.20 -37.77
N VAL A 155 -5.56 0.58 -38.90
CA VAL A 155 -6.37 0.59 -40.13
C VAL A 155 -7.73 -0.06 -39.86
N ILE A 156 -7.74 -1.26 -39.29
CA ILE A 156 -8.98 -1.99 -39.02
C ILE A 156 -9.85 -1.23 -38.00
N PHE A 157 -9.26 -0.68 -36.94
CA PHE A 157 -9.96 0.13 -35.94
C PHE A 157 -10.64 1.34 -36.58
N THR A 158 -9.92 2.03 -37.47
CA THR A 158 -10.45 3.20 -38.21
C THR A 158 -11.58 2.81 -39.16
N GLU A 159 -11.53 1.63 -39.78
CA GLU A 159 -12.56 1.18 -40.71
C GLU A 159 -13.81 0.60 -40.03
N LYS A 160 -13.67 0.00 -38.84
CA LYS A 160 -14.69 -0.86 -38.24
C LYS A 160 -15.14 -0.46 -36.84
N CYS A 161 -14.33 0.30 -36.10
CA CYS A 161 -14.55 0.55 -34.68
C CYS A 161 -14.81 2.03 -34.38
N VAL A 162 -14.21 2.94 -35.14
CA VAL A 162 -14.26 4.39 -34.88
C VAL A 162 -15.67 4.98 -34.94
N GLU A 163 -16.60 4.37 -35.68
CA GLU A 163 -17.99 4.85 -35.79
C GLU A 163 -18.69 4.86 -34.42
N CYS A 164 -18.34 3.92 -33.53
CA CYS A 164 -18.89 3.84 -32.18
C CYS A 164 -17.88 4.31 -31.11
N HIS A 165 -16.58 4.11 -31.33
CA HIS A 165 -15.50 4.50 -30.41
C HIS A 165 -14.82 5.81 -30.85
N THR A 166 -15.56 6.93 -30.74
CA THR A 166 -15.11 8.28 -31.16
C THR A 166 -14.28 8.99 -30.08
N GLU A 167 -13.55 10.07 -30.48
CA GLU A 167 -12.73 10.93 -29.58
C GLU A 167 -13.45 11.42 -28.32
N GLU A 168 -14.76 11.70 -28.39
CA GLU A 168 -15.55 12.15 -27.22
C GLU A 168 -16.09 10.98 -26.35
N ASN A 169 -15.99 9.74 -26.83
CA ASN A 169 -16.52 8.51 -26.22
C ASN A 169 -15.52 7.34 -26.33
N LEU A 170 -14.23 7.60 -26.12
CA LEU A 170 -13.18 6.58 -26.04
C LEU A 170 -12.91 6.22 -24.57
N PRO A 171 -13.73 5.37 -23.90
CA PRO A 171 -13.37 4.79 -22.61
C PRO A 171 -12.09 3.93 -22.72
N LEU A 172 -11.62 3.66 -23.95
CA LEU A 172 -10.38 2.95 -24.26
C LEU A 172 -9.12 3.80 -23.98
N GLN A 173 -9.24 5.13 -23.89
CA GLN A 173 -8.15 6.01 -23.43
C GLN A 173 -8.14 6.21 -21.90
N ASN A 174 -9.10 5.59 -21.18
CA ASN A 174 -9.07 5.63 -19.73
C ASN A 174 -7.96 4.69 -19.21
N ALA A 175 -6.80 5.26 -18.93
CA ALA A 175 -5.61 4.54 -18.47
C ALA A 175 -5.91 3.66 -17.24
N SER A 176 -6.72 4.14 -16.28
CA SER A 176 -7.13 3.38 -15.10
C SER A 176 -7.99 2.15 -15.44
N ALA A 177 -8.97 2.29 -16.33
CA ALA A 177 -9.81 1.17 -16.77
C ALA A 177 -8.99 0.16 -17.58
N MET A 178 -8.09 0.63 -18.44
CA MET A 178 -7.23 -0.21 -19.26
C MET A 178 -6.14 -0.91 -18.45
N ALA A 179 -5.71 -0.33 -17.33
CA ALA A 179 -4.73 -0.93 -16.43
C ALA A 179 -5.18 -2.27 -15.83
N GLU A 180 -6.50 -2.46 -15.65
CA GLU A 180 -7.08 -3.69 -15.08
C GLU A 180 -7.48 -4.74 -16.13
N LYS A 181 -7.36 -4.41 -17.43
CA LYS A 181 -7.67 -5.32 -18.51
C LYS A 181 -6.40 -5.97 -19.04
N SER A 182 -6.44 -7.26 -19.38
CA SER A 182 -5.41 -7.93 -20.18
C SER A 182 -5.70 -7.79 -21.68
N LEU A 183 -4.71 -8.06 -22.54
CA LEU A 183 -4.94 -8.08 -23.99
C LEU A 183 -5.92 -9.20 -24.37
N SER A 184 -5.85 -10.35 -23.70
CA SER A 184 -6.79 -11.47 -23.90
C SER A 184 -8.23 -11.09 -23.55
N GLU A 185 -8.45 -10.23 -22.53
CA GLU A 185 -9.79 -9.70 -22.22
C GLU A 185 -10.27 -8.75 -23.33
N ILE A 186 -9.41 -7.87 -23.87
CA ILE A 186 -9.76 -6.99 -25.01
C ILE A 186 -10.08 -7.83 -26.25
N LEU A 187 -9.24 -8.82 -26.55
CA LEU A 187 -9.42 -9.74 -27.67
C LEU A 187 -10.75 -10.49 -27.54
N TYR A 188 -11.07 -11.00 -26.34
CA TYR A 188 -12.33 -11.70 -26.09
C TYR A 188 -13.54 -10.82 -26.44
N VAL A 189 -13.51 -9.54 -26.04
CA VAL A 189 -14.58 -8.57 -26.37
C VAL A 189 -14.74 -8.39 -27.88
N ILE A 190 -13.63 -8.27 -28.62
CA ILE A 190 -13.66 -8.17 -30.08
C ILE A 190 -14.20 -9.47 -30.71
N THR A 191 -13.81 -10.62 -30.17
CA THR A 191 -14.24 -11.93 -30.67
C THR A 191 -15.71 -12.20 -30.41
N THR A 192 -16.23 -11.93 -29.21
CA THR A 192 -17.58 -12.35 -28.79
C THR A 192 -18.62 -11.25 -28.82
N GLY A 193 -18.21 -9.98 -28.76
CA GLY A 193 -19.09 -8.88 -28.41
C GLY A 193 -19.50 -8.89 -26.92
N ILE A 194 -20.11 -7.81 -26.44
CA ILE A 194 -20.60 -7.68 -25.05
C ILE A 194 -22.12 -7.44 -25.01
N ASP A 195 -22.69 -6.76 -25.99
CA ASP A 195 -24.12 -6.40 -26.01
C ASP A 195 -24.62 -6.12 -27.44
N THR A 196 -25.89 -5.71 -27.60
CA THR A 196 -26.49 -5.37 -28.90
C THR A 196 -25.82 -4.20 -29.62
N GLU A 197 -24.97 -3.43 -28.94
CA GLU A 197 -24.23 -2.31 -29.54
C GLU A 197 -22.78 -2.68 -29.91
N MET A 198 -22.12 -3.58 -29.15
CA MET A 198 -20.79 -4.11 -29.47
C MET A 198 -20.88 -5.54 -29.97
N HIS A 199 -21.01 -5.68 -31.29
CA HIS A 199 -21.15 -6.95 -32.00
C HIS A 199 -19.86 -7.78 -32.01
N SER A 200 -20.00 -9.08 -32.24
CA SER A 200 -18.86 -9.99 -32.50
C SER A 200 -18.22 -9.71 -33.87
N PHE A 201 -16.89 -9.75 -33.91
CA PHE A 201 -16.10 -9.65 -35.15
C PHE A 201 -15.53 -10.99 -35.62
N SER A 202 -15.88 -12.12 -34.99
CA SER A 202 -15.31 -13.44 -35.31
C SER A 202 -15.57 -13.90 -36.76
N ASP A 203 -16.67 -13.44 -37.34
CA ASP A 203 -17.10 -13.81 -38.70
C ASP A 203 -16.54 -12.86 -39.78
N ILE A 204 -15.94 -11.74 -39.37
CA ILE A 204 -15.52 -10.64 -40.26
C ILE A 204 -14.01 -10.48 -40.26
N LEU A 205 -13.35 -10.67 -39.13
CA LEU A 205 -11.91 -10.49 -38.94
C LEU A 205 -11.23 -11.83 -38.67
N SER A 206 -10.04 -12.04 -39.26
CA SER A 206 -9.22 -13.21 -38.91
C SER A 206 -8.73 -13.13 -37.45
N GLY A 207 -8.23 -14.24 -36.91
CA GLY A 207 -7.66 -14.22 -35.55
C GLY A 207 -6.44 -13.29 -35.41
N GLU A 208 -5.67 -13.12 -36.49
CA GLU A 208 -4.53 -12.19 -36.53
C GLU A 208 -5.02 -10.73 -36.57
N ASP A 209 -6.06 -10.44 -37.37
CA ASP A 209 -6.67 -9.11 -37.44
C ASP A 209 -7.32 -8.70 -36.10
N GLN A 210 -7.99 -9.63 -35.43
CA GLN A 210 -8.58 -9.38 -34.11
C GLN A 210 -7.50 -9.07 -33.06
N LEU A 211 -6.38 -9.79 -33.11
CA LEU A 211 -5.23 -9.53 -32.24
C LEU A 211 -4.59 -8.18 -32.56
N ALA A 212 -4.42 -7.83 -33.84
CA ALA A 212 -3.88 -6.54 -34.27
C ALA A 212 -4.73 -5.37 -33.73
N VAL A 213 -6.06 -5.44 -33.86
CA VAL A 213 -6.98 -4.43 -33.31
C VAL A 213 -6.90 -4.39 -31.78
N ALA A 214 -6.86 -5.54 -31.10
CA ALA A 214 -6.72 -5.58 -29.64
C ALA A 214 -5.43 -4.91 -29.17
N SER A 215 -4.31 -5.15 -29.88
CA SER A 215 -3.01 -4.54 -29.59
C SER A 215 -3.02 -3.03 -29.84
N TYR A 216 -3.69 -2.58 -30.91
CA TYR A 216 -3.88 -1.14 -31.15
C TYR A 216 -4.75 -0.50 -30.06
N VAL A 217 -5.84 -1.14 -29.64
CA VAL A 217 -6.69 -0.67 -28.53
C VAL A 217 -5.91 -0.57 -27.22
N ARG A 218 -5.00 -1.51 -26.95
CA ARG A 218 -4.06 -1.41 -25.82
C ARG A 218 -3.19 -0.17 -25.96
N TYR A 219 -2.60 0.00 -27.13
CA TYR A 219 -1.66 1.07 -27.43
C TYR A 219 -2.29 2.46 -27.36
N LEU A 220 -3.59 2.60 -27.71
CA LEU A 220 -4.36 3.83 -27.52
C LEU A 220 -4.44 4.30 -26.06
N GLY A 221 -4.24 3.41 -25.08
CA GLY A 221 -4.21 3.79 -23.66
C GLY A 221 -2.89 4.42 -23.21
N PHE A 222 -1.96 4.67 -24.14
CA PHE A 222 -0.65 5.25 -23.93
C PHE A 222 -0.48 6.54 -24.75
N THR A 223 0.36 7.46 -24.26
CA THR A 223 0.66 8.71 -24.97
C THR A 223 2.02 8.65 -25.66
N GLU A 224 2.07 9.13 -26.90
CA GLU A 224 3.31 9.45 -27.63
C GLU A 224 3.51 10.98 -27.61
N ASN A 225 3.90 11.53 -26.46
CA ASN A 225 4.14 12.97 -26.39
C ASN A 225 5.51 13.32 -27.00
N ASN A 226 5.48 13.94 -28.17
CA ASN A 226 6.64 14.64 -28.76
C ASN A 226 6.76 16.10 -28.26
N ASP A 227 5.81 16.58 -27.45
CA ASP A 227 5.59 18.02 -27.17
C ASP A 227 6.21 18.56 -25.87
N LEU A 228 7.15 17.84 -25.22
CA LEU A 228 7.90 18.34 -24.06
C LEU A 228 9.40 18.56 -24.32
N ARG A 229 9.82 18.70 -25.59
CA ARG A 229 11.23 18.92 -25.96
C ARG A 229 11.57 20.32 -26.48
N GLU A 230 10.66 21.30 -26.35
CA GLU A 230 10.97 22.71 -26.63
C GLU A 230 11.44 23.48 -25.38
N GLU A 231 12.33 22.92 -24.55
CA GLU A 231 13.11 23.77 -23.63
C GLU A 231 14.44 23.13 -23.19
N SER A 232 15.23 22.67 -24.17
CA SER A 232 16.68 22.54 -23.97
C SER A 232 17.39 22.44 -25.33
N GLU A 233 17.22 23.44 -26.18
CA GLU A 233 18.25 23.74 -27.19
C GLU A 233 19.41 24.45 -26.49
N ILE A 234 20.42 23.69 -26.07
CA ILE A 234 21.79 24.20 -26.03
C ILE A 234 22.57 23.46 -27.10
N GLU A 235 22.79 24.22 -28.15
CA GLU A 235 23.72 24.05 -29.24
C GLU A 235 25.07 23.50 -28.74
N ASN A 236 25.44 22.29 -29.18
CA ASN A 236 26.81 22.03 -29.62
C ASN A 236 26.84 20.88 -30.62
N THR A 237 27.02 21.29 -31.88
CA THR A 237 27.38 20.45 -33.00
C THR A 237 28.81 19.97 -32.80
N GLU A 238 29.02 18.67 -32.69
CA GLU A 238 30.23 18.03 -33.23
C GLU A 238 29.90 16.60 -33.66
N THR A 239 29.81 16.44 -34.98
CA THR A 239 29.85 15.16 -35.70
C THR A 239 31.06 14.35 -35.25
N LEU A 240 30.84 13.21 -34.61
CA LEU A 240 31.85 12.18 -34.38
C LEU A 240 31.47 10.92 -35.17
N GLU A 241 32.35 10.55 -36.10
CA GLU A 241 32.35 9.27 -36.79
C GLU A 241 32.50 8.13 -35.77
N PRO A 242 31.96 6.92 -36.05
CA PRO A 242 32.03 5.82 -35.08
C PRO A 242 33.47 5.29 -35.00
N VAL A 243 34.14 5.61 -33.89
CA VAL A 243 35.35 4.92 -33.46
C VAL A 243 34.94 3.55 -32.95
N LYS A 244 35.46 2.50 -33.59
CA LYS A 244 35.41 1.13 -33.08
C LYS A 244 36.14 1.07 -31.73
N GLU A 245 35.39 1.07 -30.64
CA GLU A 245 35.95 0.70 -29.35
C GLU A 245 36.18 -0.81 -29.33
N THR A 246 37.46 -1.16 -29.24
CA THR A 246 37.91 -2.49 -28.87
C THR A 246 38.01 -2.49 -27.35
N THR A 247 36.95 -2.93 -26.66
CA THR A 247 36.97 -3.10 -25.22
C THR A 247 37.92 -4.24 -24.87
N SER A 248 39.10 -3.88 -24.35
CA SER A 248 39.97 -4.80 -23.63
C SER A 248 39.49 -4.82 -22.18
N SER A 249 38.79 -5.88 -21.77
CA SER A 249 38.35 -6.07 -20.39
C SER A 249 39.56 -6.38 -19.50
N VAL A 250 40.00 -5.39 -18.72
CA VAL A 250 40.89 -5.61 -17.58
C VAL A 250 39.98 -6.01 -16.41
N GLU A 251 40.04 -7.26 -15.97
CA GLU A 251 39.36 -7.71 -14.74
C GLU A 251 40.01 -7.01 -13.54
N HIS A 252 39.28 -6.07 -12.96
CA HIS A 252 39.65 -5.44 -11.69
C HIS A 252 39.04 -6.26 -10.56
N THR A 253 39.87 -6.75 -9.64
CA THR A 253 39.40 -7.46 -8.44
C THR A 253 38.77 -6.51 -7.43
N ASN A 254 39.20 -5.24 -7.43
CA ASN A 254 38.71 -4.20 -6.55
C ASN A 254 38.32 -2.97 -7.36
N PHE A 255 37.34 -2.23 -6.87
CA PHE A 255 36.82 -1.02 -7.50
C PHE A 255 36.56 0.06 -6.46
N SER A 256 36.24 1.26 -6.92
CA SER A 256 35.85 2.37 -6.03
C SER A 256 34.53 2.95 -6.50
N ILE A 257 33.66 3.29 -5.56
CA ILE A 257 32.43 4.04 -5.86
C ILE A 257 32.70 5.51 -5.60
N ILE A 258 32.44 6.33 -6.60
CA ILE A 258 32.38 7.79 -6.47
C ILE A 258 30.92 8.22 -6.63
N GLY A 259 30.52 9.27 -5.95
CA GLY A 259 29.16 9.80 -6.10
C GLY A 259 29.11 11.27 -5.75
N LYS A 260 28.00 11.90 -6.15
CA LYS A 260 27.72 13.30 -5.86
C LYS A 260 26.28 13.46 -5.39
N LEU A 261 26.08 14.32 -4.40
CA LEU A 261 24.76 14.76 -3.97
C LEU A 261 24.24 15.81 -4.96
N PHE A 262 23.08 15.56 -5.55
CA PHE A 262 22.36 16.51 -6.40
C PHE A 262 21.21 17.15 -5.63
N ASN A 263 20.90 18.42 -5.94
CA ASN A 263 19.84 19.19 -5.26
C ASN A 263 20.04 19.38 -3.76
N LEU A 264 21.29 19.37 -3.29
CA LEU A 264 21.62 19.71 -1.90
C LEU A 264 21.50 21.23 -1.70
N GLU A 265 20.53 21.67 -0.91
CA GLU A 265 20.31 23.09 -0.58
C GLU A 265 20.99 23.50 0.74
N THR A 266 21.36 22.51 1.56
CA THR A 266 22.04 22.67 2.86
C THR A 266 23.56 22.53 2.75
N ALA A 267 24.30 22.97 3.77
CA ALA A 267 25.74 22.77 3.82
C ALA A 267 26.09 21.27 3.84
N SER A 268 27.01 20.85 2.98
CA SER A 268 27.52 19.48 2.92
C SER A 268 28.36 19.06 4.12
N GLN A 269 28.75 20.03 4.97
CA GLN A 269 29.67 19.84 6.07
C GLN A 269 29.06 18.96 7.17
N GLY A 270 29.67 17.80 7.41
CA GLY A 270 29.21 16.84 8.42
C GLY A 270 28.19 15.83 7.92
N LEU A 271 27.79 15.87 6.64
CA LEU A 271 26.99 14.81 6.04
C LEU A 271 27.84 13.55 5.84
N ILE A 272 27.23 12.40 6.14
CA ILE A 272 27.84 11.09 5.98
C ILE A 272 26.95 10.27 5.05
N VAL A 273 27.55 9.73 4.00
CA VAL A 273 26.90 8.76 3.12
C VAL A 273 27.29 7.37 3.59
N THR A 274 26.29 6.50 3.69
CA THR A 274 26.45 5.11 4.09
C THR A 274 26.25 4.21 2.89
N LEU A 275 27.25 3.40 2.54
CA LEU A 275 27.17 2.36 1.53
C LEU A 275 26.89 1.02 2.20
N SER A 276 25.82 0.36 1.79
CA SER A 276 25.47 -1.00 2.22
C SER A 276 25.68 -1.99 1.08
N GLY A 277 26.28 -3.14 1.39
CA GLY A 277 26.51 -4.25 0.46
C GLY A 277 25.72 -5.49 0.86
N TYR A 278 25.03 -6.12 -0.09
CA TYR A 278 24.15 -7.26 0.15
C TYR A 278 24.50 -8.44 -0.77
N ASP A 279 24.54 -9.64 -0.19
CA ASP A 279 24.58 -10.90 -0.93
C ASP A 279 23.24 -11.62 -0.69
N GLY A 280 22.30 -11.52 -1.64
CA GLY A 280 20.92 -11.97 -1.42
C GLY A 280 20.17 -11.06 -0.45
N MET A 281 19.66 -11.60 0.67
CA MET A 281 19.02 -10.83 1.75
C MET A 281 20.00 -10.40 2.85
N ASP A 282 21.19 -10.97 2.87
CA ASP A 282 22.14 -10.76 3.96
C ASP A 282 22.96 -9.50 3.68
N MET A 283 22.88 -8.52 4.59
CA MET A 283 23.77 -7.38 4.59
C MET A 283 25.16 -7.85 5.03
N ILE A 284 26.13 -7.76 4.13
CA ILE A 284 27.49 -8.27 4.36
C ILE A 284 28.38 -7.20 4.96
N PHE A 285 28.20 -5.95 4.54
CA PHE A 285 28.90 -4.83 5.12
C PHE A 285 28.10 -3.55 5.02
N GLN A 286 28.49 -2.60 5.87
CA GLN A 286 28.04 -1.23 5.84
C GLN A 286 29.25 -0.35 6.16
N ILE A 287 29.55 0.61 5.29
CA ILE A 287 30.68 1.52 5.45
C ILE A 287 30.23 2.96 5.22
N GLU A 288 30.93 3.89 5.83
CA GLU A 288 30.59 5.31 5.81
C GLU A 288 31.68 6.12 5.12
N ALA A 289 31.27 7.14 4.36
CA ALA A 289 32.16 8.11 3.75
C ALA A 289 31.66 9.52 4.04
N PRO A 290 32.54 10.46 4.45
CA PRO A 290 32.17 11.86 4.60
C PRO A 290 31.92 12.49 3.23
N VAL A 291 30.96 13.42 3.19
CA VAL A 291 30.70 14.26 2.01
C VAL A 291 31.63 15.46 2.02
N THR A 292 32.26 15.75 0.89
CA THR A 292 33.14 16.91 0.69
C THR A 292 32.33 18.20 0.49
N GLU A 293 32.99 19.37 0.55
CA GLU A 293 32.32 20.67 0.40
C GLU A 293 31.54 20.80 -0.92
N ASP A 294 32.03 20.19 -2.00
CA ASP A 294 31.37 20.17 -3.32
C ASP A 294 30.25 19.13 -3.45
N GLY A 295 29.90 18.42 -2.37
CA GLY A 295 28.84 17.41 -2.32
C GLY A 295 29.26 16.03 -2.82
N SER A 296 30.56 15.81 -3.04
CA SER A 296 31.09 14.54 -3.53
C SER A 296 31.38 13.56 -2.38
N PHE A 297 31.32 12.26 -2.64
CA PHE A 297 31.70 11.21 -1.70
C PHE A 297 32.39 10.06 -2.43
N LYS A 298 33.19 9.29 -1.68
CA LYS A 298 33.99 8.20 -2.25
C LYS A 298 34.11 7.03 -1.28
N PHE A 299 33.93 5.82 -1.82
CA PHE A 299 34.23 4.55 -1.18
C PHE A 299 35.35 3.86 -1.96
N GLU A 300 36.42 3.48 -1.27
CA GLU A 300 37.63 2.92 -1.89
C GLU A 300 37.76 1.42 -1.60
N GLU A 301 38.52 0.74 -2.46
CA GLU A 301 38.95 -0.66 -2.28
C GLU A 301 37.81 -1.67 -2.07
N LEU A 302 36.66 -1.47 -2.73
CA LEU A 302 35.54 -2.39 -2.68
C LEU A 302 35.86 -3.66 -3.47
N GLU A 303 35.60 -4.82 -2.86
CA GLU A 303 35.77 -6.11 -3.51
C GLU A 303 34.67 -6.33 -4.56
N ASN A 304 35.05 -6.64 -5.80
CA ASN A 304 34.09 -6.94 -6.85
C ASN A 304 33.58 -8.39 -6.75
N VAL A 305 32.62 -8.62 -5.85
CA VAL A 305 31.97 -9.91 -5.67
C VAL A 305 30.80 -10.05 -6.64
N SER A 306 30.82 -11.08 -7.49
CA SER A 306 29.72 -11.36 -8.44
C SER A 306 28.41 -11.58 -7.69
N GLY A 307 27.34 -10.92 -8.16
CA GLY A 307 26.02 -10.97 -7.54
C GLY A 307 25.82 -10.07 -6.32
N ARG A 308 26.87 -9.40 -5.81
CA ARG A 308 26.75 -8.44 -4.71
C ARG A 308 26.07 -7.15 -5.18
N ILE A 309 25.16 -6.67 -4.35
CA ILE A 309 24.36 -5.48 -4.58
C ILE A 309 24.85 -4.36 -3.67
N TYR A 310 24.96 -3.13 -4.17
CA TYR A 310 25.38 -1.97 -3.40
C TYR A 310 24.32 -0.87 -3.43
N GLN A 311 24.05 -0.23 -2.30
CA GLN A 311 23.19 0.96 -2.25
C GLN A 311 23.80 1.99 -1.29
N ALA A 312 23.94 3.22 -1.77
CA ALA A 312 24.33 4.35 -0.94
C ALA A 312 23.09 5.03 -0.38
N SER A 313 23.17 5.52 0.84
CA SER A 313 22.08 6.28 1.48
C SER A 313 22.63 7.36 2.40
N LEU A 314 21.85 8.42 2.60
CA LEU A 314 22.08 9.37 3.67
C LEU A 314 20.75 9.84 4.26
N VAL A 315 20.79 10.37 5.47
CA VAL A 315 19.63 10.97 6.11
C VAL A 315 19.85 12.48 6.21
N ILE A 316 18.93 13.27 5.67
CA ILE A 316 18.87 14.72 5.83
C ILE A 316 17.52 15.04 6.48
N ASP A 317 17.52 15.80 7.58
CA ASP A 317 16.31 16.22 8.30
C ASP A 317 15.34 15.06 8.63
N GLY A 318 15.90 13.88 8.94
CA GLY A 318 15.14 12.67 9.28
C GLY A 318 14.61 11.87 8.07
N ILE A 319 14.86 12.34 6.85
CA ILE A 319 14.44 11.68 5.61
C ILE A 319 15.62 10.92 5.01
N GLN A 320 15.41 9.63 4.74
CA GLN A 320 16.40 8.81 4.06
C GLN A 320 16.34 9.04 2.55
N HIS A 321 17.47 9.45 1.98
CA HIS A 321 17.71 9.56 0.55
C HIS A 321 18.64 8.42 0.13
N THR A 322 18.28 7.71 -0.94
CA THR A 322 19.04 6.55 -1.42
C THR A 322 19.50 6.78 -2.85
N SER A 323 20.67 6.24 -3.20
CA SER A 323 21.08 6.08 -4.59
C SER A 323 20.23 5.03 -5.29
N GLU A 324 20.46 4.90 -6.59
CA GLU A 324 20.10 3.67 -7.29
C GLU A 324 20.79 2.46 -6.66
N VAL A 325 20.19 1.29 -6.89
CA VAL A 325 20.78 0.03 -6.48
C VAL A 325 21.78 -0.39 -7.55
N LEU A 326 23.04 -0.47 -7.17
CA LEU A 326 24.13 -0.86 -8.06
C LEU A 326 24.28 -2.38 -8.05
N HIS A 327 23.97 -3.01 -9.17
CA HIS A 327 24.23 -4.42 -9.45
C HIS A 327 25.41 -4.52 -10.42
N GLU A 328 26.37 -5.40 -10.13
CA GLU A 328 27.56 -5.65 -10.96
C GLU A 328 28.27 -4.36 -11.45
N PRO A 329 29.15 -3.79 -10.63
CA PRO A 329 29.76 -2.49 -10.89
C PRO A 329 30.50 -2.44 -12.24
N VAL A 330 29.99 -1.64 -13.19
CA VAL A 330 30.67 -1.36 -14.47
C VAL A 330 31.68 -0.24 -14.24
N MET A 331 32.95 -0.62 -14.20
CA MET A 331 34.07 0.29 -13.95
C MET A 331 34.52 1.04 -15.19
N ASP A 332 34.90 2.30 -15.01
CA ASP A 332 35.67 3.04 -16.00
C ASP A 332 37.12 2.54 -16.10
N ALA A 333 37.91 3.14 -17.00
CA ALA A 333 39.31 2.79 -17.21
C ALA A 333 40.21 3.04 -15.97
N GLN A 334 39.70 3.71 -14.93
CA GLN A 334 40.39 3.99 -13.67
C GLN A 334 39.84 3.15 -12.50
N GLY A 335 38.88 2.25 -12.73
CA GLY A 335 38.30 1.40 -11.68
C GLY A 335 37.20 2.09 -10.87
N TYR A 336 36.65 3.21 -11.36
CA TYR A 336 35.57 3.94 -10.68
C TYR A 336 34.20 3.56 -11.21
N VAL A 337 33.22 3.58 -10.31
CA VAL A 337 31.80 3.46 -10.61
C VAL A 337 31.08 4.67 -10.02
N ASN A 338 30.27 5.34 -10.84
CA ASN A 338 29.53 6.52 -10.42
C ASN A 338 28.17 6.11 -9.82
N LEU A 339 27.89 6.55 -8.59
CA LEU A 339 26.66 6.26 -7.87
C LEU A 339 26.14 7.53 -7.18
N PRO A 340 25.47 8.44 -7.92
CA PRO A 340 24.96 9.68 -7.35
C PRO A 340 23.75 9.47 -6.43
N ILE A 341 23.50 10.44 -5.55
CA ILE A 341 22.27 10.50 -4.73
C ILE A 341 21.57 11.82 -5.04
N VAL A 342 20.29 11.74 -5.42
CA VAL A 342 19.45 12.93 -5.64
C VAL A 342 18.71 13.25 -4.33
N ILE A 343 19.00 14.41 -3.76
CA ILE A 343 18.28 14.91 -2.58
C ILE A 343 16.90 15.36 -3.04
N LYS A 344 15.86 14.76 -2.47
CA LYS A 344 14.49 15.16 -2.73
C LYS A 344 14.24 16.48 -2.02
N LYS A 345 13.72 17.48 -2.73
CA LYS A 345 13.33 18.76 -2.12
C LYS A 345 12.18 18.53 -1.15
N THR A 346 12.20 19.23 -0.03
CA THR A 346 11.13 19.18 0.98
C THR A 346 10.39 20.50 1.04
N SER A 347 9.09 20.45 1.31
CA SER A 347 8.25 21.62 1.54
C SER A 347 7.34 21.38 2.75
N VAL A 348 6.98 22.45 3.45
CA VAL A 348 5.89 22.42 4.46
C VAL A 348 4.57 22.95 3.90
N ASP A 349 4.59 23.43 2.65
CA ASP A 349 3.40 23.92 1.95
C ASP A 349 2.57 22.74 1.45
N SER A 350 1.44 22.51 2.10
CA SER A 350 0.49 21.46 1.76
C SER A 350 -0.63 21.91 0.83
N THR A 351 -0.62 23.16 0.35
CA THR A 351 -1.72 23.72 -0.46
C THR A 351 -1.90 23.04 -1.81
N ALA A 352 -0.87 22.38 -2.33
CA ALA A 352 -0.93 21.59 -3.56
C ALA A 352 -1.56 20.20 -3.37
N LEU A 353 -1.74 19.74 -2.13
CA LEU A 353 -2.40 18.46 -1.85
C LEU A 353 -3.88 18.53 -2.19
N TYR A 354 -4.37 17.49 -2.84
CA TYR A 354 -5.80 17.32 -3.12
C TYR A 354 -6.21 15.85 -2.99
N ALA A 355 -7.49 15.62 -2.75
CA ALA A 355 -8.08 14.30 -2.64
C ALA A 355 -8.64 13.96 -4.00
N GLU A 356 -7.99 13.01 -4.68
CA GLU A 356 -8.50 12.50 -5.94
C GLU A 356 -9.85 11.83 -5.71
N ARG A 357 -9.99 11.11 -4.58
CA ARG A 357 -11.23 10.44 -4.23
C ARG A 357 -11.50 10.47 -2.74
N MET A 358 -12.76 10.71 -2.40
CA MET A 358 -13.32 10.55 -1.06
C MET A 358 -14.43 9.49 -1.09
N HIS A 359 -14.33 8.47 -0.24
CA HIS A 359 -15.44 7.55 0.01
C HIS A 359 -15.97 7.75 1.42
N VAL A 360 -17.30 7.77 1.56
CA VAL A 360 -17.96 7.78 2.85
C VAL A 360 -18.94 6.62 2.92
N PHE A 361 -18.84 5.82 3.97
CA PHE A 361 -19.72 4.70 4.24
C PHE A 361 -20.52 4.97 5.51
N PHE A 362 -21.81 4.64 5.46
CA PHE A 362 -22.72 4.74 6.59
C PHE A 362 -23.15 3.36 7.06
N ASP A 363 -22.69 2.98 8.25
CA ASP A 363 -22.99 1.70 8.87
C ASP A 363 -23.90 1.90 10.08
N PHE A 364 -25.03 1.21 10.12
CA PHE A 364 -25.95 1.25 11.25
C PHE A 364 -25.65 0.10 12.20
N ILE A 365 -24.68 0.35 13.08
CA ILE A 365 -24.11 -0.68 13.97
C ILE A 365 -24.99 -0.97 15.20
N ALA A 366 -25.88 -0.04 15.58
CA ALA A 366 -26.87 -0.21 16.65
C ALA A 366 -28.12 0.66 16.39
N GLU A 367 -29.21 0.41 17.16
CA GLU A 367 -30.52 1.07 16.98
C GLU A 367 -30.43 2.61 16.95
N ASN A 368 -29.54 3.20 17.76
CA ASN A 368 -29.37 4.65 17.89
C ASN A 368 -27.94 5.12 17.59
N THR A 369 -27.15 4.33 16.86
CA THR A 369 -25.75 4.66 16.57
C THR A 369 -25.46 4.37 15.11
N ILE A 370 -24.94 5.39 14.43
CA ILE A 370 -24.40 5.28 13.08
C ILE A 370 -22.88 5.40 13.16
N GLN A 371 -22.18 4.53 12.45
CA GLN A 371 -20.76 4.64 12.20
C GLN A 371 -20.55 5.26 10.82
N VAL A 372 -19.72 6.28 10.77
CA VAL A 372 -19.29 6.93 9.54
C VAL A 372 -17.85 6.51 9.29
N VAL A 373 -17.57 5.92 8.14
CA VAL A 373 -16.22 5.56 7.71
C VAL A 373 -15.84 6.47 6.55
N GLU A 374 -14.75 7.22 6.69
CA GLU A 374 -14.24 8.13 5.67
C GLU A 374 -12.89 7.66 5.14
N MET A 375 -12.76 7.59 3.82
CA MET A 375 -11.54 7.24 3.12
C MET A 375 -11.14 8.34 2.15
N TYR A 376 -9.95 8.89 2.31
CA TYR A 376 -9.37 9.86 1.39
C TYR A 376 -8.18 9.22 0.66
N VAL A 377 -8.14 9.40 -0.66
CA VAL A 377 -6.97 9.12 -1.49
C VAL A 377 -6.35 10.46 -1.88
N ILE A 378 -5.33 10.86 -1.14
CA ILE A 378 -4.69 12.18 -1.24
C ILE A 378 -3.48 12.09 -2.16
N GLN A 379 -3.37 13.03 -3.10
CA GLN A 379 -2.27 13.14 -4.04
C GLN A 379 -1.37 14.31 -3.67
N ASN A 380 -0.06 14.08 -3.80
CA ASN A 380 0.92 15.16 -3.91
C ASN A 380 1.39 15.24 -5.37
N PRO A 381 0.90 16.21 -6.16
CA PRO A 381 1.26 16.35 -7.57
C PRO A 381 2.62 17.05 -7.78
N THR A 382 3.34 17.40 -6.71
CA THR A 382 4.58 18.17 -6.80
C THR A 382 5.81 17.26 -6.81
N ASP A 383 6.92 17.80 -7.30
CA ASP A 383 8.25 17.16 -7.22
C ASP A 383 8.91 17.33 -5.83
N THR A 384 8.16 17.83 -4.83
CA THR A 384 8.65 18.06 -3.47
C THR A 384 7.96 17.12 -2.48
N VAL A 385 8.72 16.62 -1.51
CA VAL A 385 8.16 15.86 -0.39
C VAL A 385 7.55 16.85 0.60
N ILE A 386 6.26 16.73 0.85
CA ILE A 386 5.57 17.57 1.84
C ILE A 386 5.75 16.93 3.22
N VAL A 387 6.30 17.70 4.16
CA VAL A 387 6.64 17.26 5.51
C VAL A 387 5.95 18.14 6.55
N PRO A 388 5.65 17.63 7.75
CA PRO A 388 5.15 18.47 8.83
C PRO A 388 6.17 19.54 9.21
N LEU A 389 5.69 20.73 9.58
CA LEU A 389 6.54 21.85 9.99
C LEU A 389 7.34 21.55 11.26
N ASP A 390 6.70 20.86 12.20
CA ASP A 390 7.25 20.43 13.48
C ASP A 390 6.48 19.19 13.97
N THR A 391 6.69 18.75 15.21
CA THR A 391 6.01 17.57 15.78
C THR A 391 4.58 17.83 16.25
N GLU A 392 4.09 19.06 16.15
CA GLU A 392 2.78 19.49 16.65
C GLU A 392 1.87 20.03 15.54
N THR A 393 2.43 20.39 14.39
CA THR A 393 1.73 20.98 13.25
C THR A 393 1.45 19.92 12.19
N PRO A 394 0.19 19.50 12.00
CA PRO A 394 -0.16 18.47 11.05
C PRO A 394 -0.16 19.00 9.62
N VAL A 395 0.18 18.15 8.66
CA VAL A 395 0.19 18.48 7.22
C VAL A 395 -1.24 18.67 6.70
N VAL A 396 -2.15 17.81 7.15
CA VAL A 396 -3.59 17.82 6.80
C VAL A 396 -4.42 17.72 8.07
N GLN A 397 -5.47 18.52 8.18
CA GLN A 397 -6.36 18.58 9.35
C GLN A 397 -7.77 18.14 8.98
N PHE A 398 -8.29 17.12 9.66
CA PHE A 398 -9.64 16.61 9.49
C PHE A 398 -10.50 17.10 10.65
N ARG A 399 -11.61 17.74 10.33
CA ARG A 399 -12.60 18.14 11.34
C ARG A 399 -13.66 17.06 11.48
N LEU A 400 -13.99 16.74 12.72
CA LEU A 400 -15.04 15.78 13.02
C LEU A 400 -16.37 16.51 13.26
N PRO A 401 -17.50 15.94 12.80
CA PRO A 401 -18.83 16.48 13.08
C PRO A 401 -19.14 16.56 14.58
N GLU A 402 -20.08 17.42 14.95
CA GLU A 402 -20.54 17.53 16.34
C GLU A 402 -21.14 16.19 16.83
N GLY A 403 -20.73 15.76 18.02
CA GLY A 403 -21.18 14.50 18.63
C GLY A 403 -20.39 13.27 18.21
N ALA A 404 -19.36 13.41 17.36
CA ALA A 404 -18.48 12.32 16.94
C ALA A 404 -17.73 11.72 18.14
N GLN A 405 -17.76 10.40 18.24
CA GLN A 405 -17.15 9.60 19.30
C GLN A 405 -16.46 8.38 18.70
N ASN A 406 -15.68 7.66 19.52
CA ASN A 406 -15.07 6.38 19.14
C ASN A 406 -14.25 6.43 17.84
N LEU A 407 -13.47 7.50 17.66
CA LEU A 407 -12.57 7.68 16.51
C LEU A 407 -11.56 6.53 16.40
N GLN A 408 -11.46 5.95 15.21
CA GLN A 408 -10.61 4.81 14.88
C GLN A 408 -9.90 5.06 13.54
N PHE A 409 -8.72 4.48 13.38
CA PHE A 409 -7.88 4.60 12.17
C PHE A 409 -7.54 3.21 11.63
N GLU A 410 -7.42 3.07 10.32
CA GLU A 410 -6.84 1.88 9.69
C GLU A 410 -5.36 2.10 9.44
N GLY A 411 -4.51 1.40 10.21
CA GLY A 411 -3.08 1.68 10.22
C GLY A 411 -2.78 2.99 10.95
N GLY A 412 -1.88 2.95 11.92
CA GLY A 412 -1.50 4.11 12.72
C GLY A 412 -2.19 4.22 14.07
N LEU A 413 -1.68 5.16 14.88
CA LEU A 413 -2.09 5.38 16.26
C LEU A 413 -2.17 6.88 16.55
N LEU A 414 -3.20 7.29 17.31
CA LEU A 414 -3.25 8.61 17.93
C LEU A 414 -2.02 8.82 18.83
N GLY A 415 -1.38 9.98 18.68
CA GLY A 415 -0.13 10.33 19.35
C GLY A 415 1.14 9.88 18.62
N ARG A 416 1.03 9.28 17.44
CA ARG A 416 2.18 8.97 16.55
C ARG A 416 1.97 9.56 15.16
N GLU A 417 1.12 8.93 14.37
CA GLU A 417 0.87 9.32 12.96
C GLU A 417 -0.26 10.34 12.86
N PHE A 418 -1.16 10.31 13.85
CA PHE A 418 -2.25 11.26 13.99
C PHE A 418 -2.14 11.99 15.32
N ILE A 419 -2.45 13.28 15.33
CA ILE A 419 -2.53 14.09 16.54
C ILE A 419 -3.97 14.58 16.73
N GLN A 420 -4.44 14.58 17.98
CA GLN A 420 -5.75 15.12 18.29
C GLN A 420 -5.70 16.65 18.30
N ILE A 421 -6.69 17.29 17.69
CA ILE A 421 -6.87 18.75 17.69
C ILE A 421 -8.26 19.09 18.23
N GLU A 422 -8.52 20.36 18.55
CA GLU A 422 -9.74 20.80 19.25
C GLU A 422 -11.04 20.28 18.64
N ASN A 423 -11.13 20.22 17.30
CA ASN A 423 -12.32 19.82 16.56
C ASN A 423 -12.09 18.63 15.61
N GLY A 424 -11.14 17.74 15.92
CA GLY A 424 -10.87 16.57 15.10
C GLY A 424 -9.47 16.01 15.28
N PHE A 425 -8.79 15.70 14.18
CA PHE A 425 -7.42 15.21 14.21
C PHE A 425 -6.59 15.75 13.03
N GLY A 426 -5.28 15.73 13.17
CA GLY A 426 -4.34 16.06 12.10
C GLY A 426 -3.44 14.89 11.77
N SER A 427 -3.09 14.73 10.49
CA SER A 427 -2.08 13.77 10.04
C SER A 427 -0.69 14.40 10.09
N MET A 428 0.25 13.73 10.76
CA MET A 428 1.67 14.08 10.81
C MET A 428 2.47 13.38 9.71
N GLN A 429 1.82 12.57 8.88
CA GLN A 429 2.47 11.81 7.82
C GLN A 429 3.01 12.75 6.73
N SER A 430 4.22 12.47 6.27
CA SER A 430 4.80 13.11 5.09
C SER A 430 4.22 12.55 3.80
N PHE A 431 4.04 13.41 2.79
CA PHE A 431 3.54 13.03 1.47
C PHE A 431 4.70 13.09 0.48
N GLY A 432 5.10 11.94 -0.06
CA GLY A 432 6.19 11.87 -1.05
C GLY A 432 5.86 12.68 -2.31
N ALA A 433 6.89 13.14 -3.01
CA ALA A 433 6.73 13.75 -4.33
C ALA A 433 6.07 12.78 -5.32
N ASN A 434 5.13 13.28 -6.14
CA ASN A 434 4.38 12.49 -7.14
C ASN A 434 3.85 11.17 -6.58
N SER A 435 3.27 11.22 -5.38
CA SER A 435 2.81 10.04 -4.66
C SER A 435 1.38 10.19 -4.15
N SER A 436 0.75 9.05 -3.88
CA SER A 436 -0.58 8.96 -3.30
C SER A 436 -0.50 8.39 -1.88
N VAL A 437 -1.27 8.95 -0.96
CA VAL A 437 -1.46 8.43 0.41
C VAL A 437 -2.94 8.18 0.65
N GLN A 438 -3.27 7.01 1.20
CA GLN A 438 -4.62 6.68 1.64
C GLN A 438 -4.75 6.93 3.14
N ILE A 439 -5.79 7.65 3.55
CA ILE A 439 -6.16 7.83 4.96
C ILE A 439 -7.58 7.30 5.14
N LEU A 440 -7.74 6.26 5.97
CA LEU A 440 -9.04 5.70 6.34
C LEU A 440 -9.24 5.84 7.85
N PHE A 441 -10.38 6.41 8.23
CA PHE A 441 -10.78 6.54 9.63
C PHE A 441 -12.28 6.35 9.78
N ALA A 442 -12.71 6.03 11.00
CA ALA A 442 -14.11 5.83 11.34
C ALA A 442 -14.46 6.50 12.65
N PHE A 443 -15.68 7.01 12.78
CA PHE A 443 -16.22 7.55 14.03
C PHE A 443 -17.70 7.23 14.15
N GLU A 444 -18.23 7.32 15.36
CA GLU A 444 -19.62 7.03 15.67
C GLU A 444 -20.38 8.32 16.00
N LEU A 445 -21.62 8.40 15.54
CA LEU A 445 -22.56 9.47 15.84
C LEU A 445 -23.86 8.91 16.43
N PRO A 446 -24.51 9.66 17.35
CA PRO A 446 -25.85 9.33 17.79
C PRO A 446 -26.84 9.50 16.63
N TYR A 447 -27.78 8.56 16.49
CA TYR A 447 -28.78 8.54 15.44
C TYR A 447 -30.18 8.34 16.02
N GLU A 448 -30.99 9.40 16.11
CA GLU A 448 -32.36 9.33 16.63
C GLU A 448 -33.41 9.50 15.52
N LYS A 449 -33.43 8.57 14.57
CA LYS A 449 -34.30 8.56 13.36
C LYS A 449 -34.08 9.69 12.37
N SER A 450 -33.31 10.69 12.73
CA SER A 450 -32.86 11.77 11.87
C SER A 450 -31.48 12.20 12.32
N LEU A 451 -30.60 12.47 11.35
CA LEU A 451 -29.29 13.04 11.57
C LEU A 451 -29.04 14.06 10.46
N ASP A 452 -28.77 15.29 10.87
CA ASP A 452 -28.20 16.32 10.01
C ASP A 452 -26.68 16.23 10.18
N LEU A 453 -25.99 15.94 9.09
CA LEU A 453 -24.55 15.75 9.07
C LEU A 453 -23.92 16.77 8.13
N ASP A 454 -22.85 17.39 8.60
CA ASP A 454 -22.02 18.32 7.85
C ASP A 454 -20.58 17.81 7.90
N ILE A 455 -20.03 17.41 6.75
CA ILE A 455 -18.64 17.00 6.62
C ILE A 455 -17.89 18.14 5.96
N GLN A 456 -16.95 18.74 6.70
CA GLN A 456 -16.08 19.78 6.18
C GLN A 456 -14.85 19.17 5.52
N LEU A 457 -14.60 19.56 4.27
CA LEU A 457 -13.52 19.02 3.47
C LEU A 457 -12.17 19.63 3.87
N PRO A 458 -11.16 18.81 4.19
CA PRO A 458 -9.84 19.30 4.64
C PRO A 458 -8.98 19.83 3.49
N LEU A 459 -9.32 19.49 2.25
CA LEU A 459 -8.62 19.80 1.02
C LEU A 459 -9.58 19.69 -0.16
N LEU A 460 -9.16 20.13 -1.35
CA LEU A 460 -9.94 20.00 -2.58
C LEU A 460 -10.24 18.53 -2.84
N VAL A 461 -11.48 18.19 -3.19
CA VAL A 461 -11.92 16.82 -3.51
C VAL A 461 -12.39 16.78 -4.96
N ASN A 462 -11.76 15.98 -5.82
CA ASN A 462 -12.14 15.86 -7.23
C ASN A 462 -13.42 15.03 -7.41
N ALA A 463 -13.54 13.93 -6.67
CA ALA A 463 -14.68 13.05 -6.71
C ALA A 463 -15.02 12.51 -5.33
N SER A 464 -16.31 12.51 -4.99
CA SER A 464 -16.81 11.91 -3.75
C SER A 464 -17.89 10.88 -4.01
N ILE A 465 -17.89 9.80 -3.23
CA ILE A 465 -18.87 8.73 -3.31
C ILE A 465 -19.33 8.38 -1.89
N PHE A 466 -20.64 8.45 -1.68
CA PHE A 466 -21.31 8.14 -0.44
C PHE A 466 -22.11 6.85 -0.61
N MET A 467 -21.95 5.92 0.33
CA MET A 467 -22.53 4.58 0.29
C MET A 467 -23.35 4.32 1.53
N LEU A 468 -24.60 3.88 1.33
CA LEU A 468 -25.51 3.54 2.42
C LEU A 468 -26.31 2.29 2.06
N PRO A 469 -26.74 1.48 3.04
CA PRO A 469 -27.62 0.35 2.76
C PRO A 469 -28.97 0.85 2.24
N SER A 470 -29.46 0.23 1.16
CA SER A 470 -30.76 0.55 0.57
C SER A 470 -31.89 0.28 1.56
N ASP A 471 -33.01 0.99 1.37
CA ASP A 471 -34.26 0.84 2.14
C ASP A 471 -34.14 1.02 3.67
N THR A 472 -32.97 1.47 4.17
CA THR A 472 -32.69 1.62 5.60
C THR A 472 -33.06 3.02 6.10
N VAL A 473 -32.61 4.06 5.39
CA VAL A 473 -32.92 5.46 5.66
C VAL A 473 -33.10 6.24 4.36
N LYS A 474 -33.85 7.34 4.41
CA LYS A 474 -33.85 8.35 3.36
C LYS A 474 -32.59 9.19 3.46
N PHE A 475 -31.96 9.45 2.33
CA PHE A 475 -30.78 10.30 2.20
C PHE A 475 -31.10 11.49 1.30
N SER A 476 -30.69 12.69 1.72
CA SER A 476 -30.81 13.91 0.92
C SER A 476 -29.61 14.83 1.11
N SER A 477 -29.17 15.46 0.03
CA SER A 477 -28.09 16.45 -0.01
C SER A 477 -28.29 17.33 -1.25
N ASP A 478 -27.93 18.60 -1.17
CA ASP A 478 -27.94 19.51 -2.33
C ASP A 478 -26.67 19.35 -3.20
N GLN A 479 -25.61 18.77 -2.63
CA GLN A 479 -24.30 18.60 -3.26
C GLN A 479 -24.10 17.23 -3.91
N LEU A 480 -24.93 16.24 -3.57
CA LEU A 480 -24.75 14.85 -3.99
C LEU A 480 -25.92 14.36 -4.85
N VAL A 481 -25.60 13.63 -5.91
CA VAL A 481 -26.58 13.08 -6.84
C VAL A 481 -26.63 11.56 -6.70
N PHE A 482 -27.83 10.99 -6.67
CA PHE A 482 -27.99 9.54 -6.68
C PHE A 482 -27.36 8.94 -7.94
N SER A 483 -26.39 8.04 -7.76
CA SER A 483 -25.59 7.45 -8.85
C SER A 483 -25.90 5.98 -9.11
N GLY A 484 -26.74 5.34 -8.28
CA GLY A 484 -27.27 4.01 -8.53
C GLY A 484 -27.42 3.16 -7.28
N GLU A 485 -27.79 1.90 -7.50
CA GLU A 485 -27.82 0.86 -6.48
C GLU A 485 -26.99 -0.32 -6.96
N ARG A 486 -26.22 -0.92 -6.05
CA ARG A 486 -25.40 -2.11 -6.32
C ARG A 486 -25.70 -3.19 -5.30
N ASP A 487 -25.76 -4.43 -5.76
CA ASP A 487 -25.81 -5.59 -4.87
C ASP A 487 -24.38 -6.03 -4.58
N ILE A 488 -23.98 -5.99 -3.32
CA ILE A 488 -22.68 -6.47 -2.84
C ILE A 488 -22.97 -7.53 -1.79
N GLN A 489 -22.70 -8.79 -2.15
CA GLN A 489 -22.87 -9.96 -1.27
C GLN A 489 -24.30 -10.11 -0.69
N GLY A 490 -25.33 -9.76 -1.48
CA GLY A 490 -26.74 -9.81 -1.07
C GLY A 490 -27.21 -8.60 -0.28
N MET A 491 -26.33 -7.61 -0.06
CA MET A 491 -26.67 -6.32 0.52
C MET A 491 -26.83 -5.30 -0.60
N LYS A 492 -28.02 -4.71 -0.71
CA LYS A 492 -28.28 -3.61 -1.63
C LYS A 492 -27.70 -2.33 -1.04
N ILE A 493 -26.81 -1.68 -1.78
CA ILE A 493 -26.14 -0.45 -1.39
C ILE A 493 -26.50 0.62 -2.42
N GLN A 494 -27.06 1.72 -1.94
CA GLN A 494 -27.29 2.92 -2.73
C GLN A 494 -26.05 3.81 -2.71
N THR A 495 -25.70 4.37 -3.86
CA THR A 495 -24.55 5.24 -4.04
C THR A 495 -25.01 6.64 -4.42
N TYR A 496 -24.33 7.64 -3.85
CA TYR A 496 -24.48 9.05 -4.20
C TYR A 496 -23.11 9.62 -4.53
N SER A 497 -23.03 10.44 -5.57
CA SER A 497 -21.78 10.96 -6.09
C SER A 497 -21.78 12.47 -6.09
N GLY A 498 -20.66 13.06 -5.71
CA GLY A 498 -20.36 14.48 -5.83
C GLY A 498 -19.19 14.72 -6.79
N GLY A 499 -19.24 15.84 -7.51
CA GLY A 499 -18.14 16.29 -8.38
C GLY A 499 -17.04 17.01 -7.59
N VAL A 500 -16.32 17.90 -8.28
CA VAL A 500 -15.24 18.70 -7.68
C VAL A 500 -15.79 19.64 -6.61
N MET A 501 -15.17 19.65 -5.44
CA MET A 501 -15.51 20.50 -4.30
C MET A 501 -14.26 21.15 -3.72
N ASP A 502 -14.36 22.42 -3.38
CA ASP A 502 -13.25 23.21 -2.86
C ASP A 502 -12.85 22.78 -1.44
N ALA A 503 -11.58 23.00 -1.10
CA ALA A 503 -11.09 22.87 0.27
C ALA A 503 -11.90 23.75 1.23
N GLU A 504 -12.06 23.30 2.48
CA GLU A 504 -12.84 23.94 3.55
C GLU A 504 -14.35 24.06 3.30
N SER A 505 -14.85 23.66 2.12
CA SER A 505 -16.27 23.58 1.86
C SER A 505 -16.94 22.44 2.63
N SER A 506 -18.26 22.47 2.72
CA SER A 506 -19.05 21.54 3.53
C SER A 506 -20.01 20.74 2.67
N ILE A 507 -20.04 19.41 2.87
CA ILE A 507 -21.05 18.51 2.30
C ILE A 507 -22.14 18.30 3.34
N LYS A 508 -23.32 18.85 3.05
CA LYS A 508 -24.48 18.81 3.95
C LYS A 508 -25.41 17.68 3.55
N MET A 509 -25.84 16.91 4.52
CA MET A 509 -26.73 15.78 4.28
C MET A 509 -27.69 15.56 5.43
N ASN A 510 -28.88 15.05 5.11
CA ASN A 510 -29.86 14.59 6.08
C ASN A 510 -30.13 13.09 5.85
N LEU A 511 -29.99 12.31 6.91
CA LEU A 511 -30.35 10.90 6.98
C LEU A 511 -31.59 10.75 7.86
N SER A 512 -32.72 10.29 7.33
CA SER A 512 -33.96 10.13 8.11
C SER A 512 -34.68 8.80 7.87
N GLY A 513 -35.09 8.12 8.94
CA GLY A 513 -35.69 6.79 8.86
C GLY A 513 -35.69 6.04 10.18
N LYS A 514 -36.37 4.89 10.23
CA LYS A 514 -36.25 3.95 11.35
C LYS A 514 -35.40 2.78 10.90
N VAL A 515 -34.23 2.63 11.49
CA VAL A 515 -33.38 1.45 11.32
C VAL A 515 -34.01 0.30 12.09
N LYS A 516 -34.27 -0.83 11.42
CA LYS A 516 -34.93 -1.99 12.04
C LYS A 516 -33.95 -3.11 12.41
N ASP A 517 -32.81 -3.19 11.74
CA ASP A 517 -31.80 -4.23 11.88
C ASP A 517 -30.39 -3.62 11.84
N ASN A 518 -29.42 -4.25 12.50
CA ASN A 518 -28.00 -3.86 12.39
C ASN A 518 -27.50 -4.21 10.99
N VAL A 519 -27.10 -3.21 10.20
CA VAL A 519 -26.61 -3.39 8.82
C VAL A 519 -25.27 -2.68 8.68
N SER A 520 -24.21 -3.44 8.38
CA SER A 520 -22.83 -2.94 8.22
C SER A 520 -22.29 -3.33 6.84
N ILE A 521 -21.80 -2.35 6.09
CA ILE A 521 -21.25 -2.49 4.74
C ILE A 521 -19.79 -2.98 4.79
N VAL A 522 -19.03 -2.63 5.84
CA VAL A 522 -17.56 -2.71 5.84
C VAL A 522 -16.98 -4.09 6.23
N GLN A 523 -17.81 -5.13 6.43
CA GLN A 523 -17.34 -6.40 7.02
C GLN A 523 -16.67 -7.41 6.07
N SER A 524 -16.59 -7.22 4.76
CA SER A 524 -16.24 -8.35 3.87
C SER A 524 -15.52 -8.01 2.56
N GLY A 525 -14.29 -7.50 2.70
CA GLY A 525 -13.22 -7.59 1.69
C GLY A 525 -11.92 -8.04 2.36
N ASN A 526 -11.25 -9.06 1.81
CA ASN A 526 -10.17 -9.81 2.47
C ASN A 526 -8.95 -8.94 2.83
N THR A 527 -8.52 -9.05 4.10
CA THR A 527 -7.29 -8.55 4.76
C THR A 527 -7.07 -7.03 4.94
N THR A 528 -7.96 -6.35 5.67
CA THR A 528 -7.55 -5.34 6.66
C THR A 528 -8.59 -5.27 7.79
N SER A 529 -8.14 -5.65 8.99
CA SER A 529 -9.00 -5.89 10.14
C SER A 529 -9.26 -4.60 10.91
N LEU A 530 -10.28 -3.84 10.51
CA LEU A 530 -11.05 -3.09 11.50
C LEU A 530 -11.98 -4.10 12.18
N ILE A 531 -11.52 -4.71 13.28
CA ILE A 531 -12.33 -5.56 14.16
C ILE A 531 -13.34 -4.64 14.86
N ILE A 532 -14.35 -4.22 14.12
CA ILE A 532 -15.48 -3.44 14.60
C ILE A 532 -16.58 -4.46 14.89
N GLY A 533 -16.67 -4.87 16.16
CA GLY A 533 -17.63 -5.90 16.61
C GLY A 533 -17.35 -6.55 17.95
N GLY A 534 -16.31 -6.14 18.70
CA GLY A 534 -16.01 -6.71 20.02
C GLY A 534 -17.05 -6.38 21.10
N SER A 535 -17.80 -5.29 20.95
CA SER A 535 -18.70 -4.78 21.99
C SER A 535 -20.04 -5.51 22.05
N VAL A 536 -20.55 -6.00 20.91
CA VAL A 536 -21.83 -6.73 20.85
C VAL A 536 -21.67 -8.16 21.37
N LEU A 537 -20.51 -8.81 21.16
CA LEU A 537 -20.24 -10.12 21.73
C LEU A 537 -20.12 -10.04 23.26
N LEU A 538 -19.52 -8.99 23.81
CA LEU A 538 -19.45 -8.79 25.25
C LEU A 538 -20.81 -8.48 25.86
N ILE A 539 -21.68 -7.70 25.22
CA ILE A 539 -23.05 -7.47 25.72
C ILE A 539 -23.91 -8.72 25.56
N ALA A 540 -23.75 -9.51 24.49
CA ALA A 540 -24.47 -10.76 24.29
C ALA A 540 -23.99 -11.85 25.27
N ILE A 541 -22.70 -11.93 25.55
CA ILE A 541 -22.11 -12.81 26.57
C ILE A 541 -22.53 -12.32 27.96
N PHE A 542 -22.52 -11.02 28.24
CA PHE A 542 -22.98 -10.47 29.52
C PHE A 542 -24.48 -10.70 29.71
N SER A 543 -25.28 -10.59 28.65
CA SER A 543 -26.72 -10.87 28.66
C SER A 543 -27.02 -12.37 28.79
N ALA A 544 -26.24 -13.23 28.13
CA ALA A 544 -26.35 -14.69 28.25
C ALA A 544 -25.88 -15.19 29.62
N VAL A 545 -24.79 -14.63 30.15
CA VAL A 545 -24.27 -14.89 31.50
C VAL A 545 -25.24 -14.34 32.55
N PHE A 546 -25.83 -13.17 32.35
CA PHE A 546 -26.86 -12.61 33.22
C PHE A 546 -28.15 -13.44 33.21
N TYR A 547 -28.60 -13.90 32.03
CA TYR A 547 -29.77 -14.77 31.90
C TYR A 547 -29.53 -16.17 32.50
N LEU A 548 -28.33 -16.73 32.34
CA LEU A 548 -27.93 -18.00 32.97
C LEU A 548 -27.74 -17.87 34.49
N ARG A 549 -27.20 -16.73 34.98
CA ARG A 549 -27.11 -16.42 36.42
C ARG A 549 -28.49 -16.20 37.04
N LYS A 550 -29.42 -15.54 36.34
CA LYS A 550 -30.81 -15.32 36.80
C LYS A 550 -31.59 -16.63 36.93
N LYS A 551 -31.25 -17.65 36.15
CA LYS A 551 -31.88 -18.98 36.24
C LYS A 551 -31.30 -19.87 37.35
N MET A 552 -30.13 -19.53 37.90
CA MET A 552 -29.48 -20.28 39.00
C MET A 552 -29.66 -19.65 40.38
N LYS A 553 -30.25 -18.45 40.49
CA LYS A 553 -30.45 -17.72 41.76
C LYS A 553 -31.95 -17.54 42.07
N ILE A 554 -32.68 -18.65 42.17
CA ILE A 554 -33.94 -18.71 42.93
C ILE A 554 -33.62 -19.48 44.20
N ILE A 555 -33.29 -18.76 45.28
CA ILE A 555 -33.65 -19.01 46.68
C ILE A 555 -32.98 -17.90 47.53
N GLU A 556 -33.85 -17.14 48.21
CA GLU A 556 -33.70 -16.24 49.37
C GLU A 556 -32.98 -14.87 49.24
N ASP A 557 -33.81 -13.84 49.03
CA ASP A 557 -34.05 -12.61 49.84
C ASP A 557 -32.94 -12.11 50.81
N VAL A 558 -32.49 -10.85 50.62
CA VAL A 558 -32.90 -9.60 51.34
C VAL A 558 -31.93 -8.46 50.95
N ASP A 559 -32.49 -7.24 50.84
CA ASP A 559 -31.90 -5.88 50.79
C ASP A 559 -30.37 -5.73 51.02
N ASP A 560 -29.69 -5.02 50.12
CA ASP A 560 -29.47 -3.57 50.25
C ASP A 560 -28.83 -3.01 48.97
N MET A 561 -29.27 -1.81 48.57
CA MET A 561 -28.62 -1.00 47.54
C MET A 561 -27.43 -0.29 48.17
N GLU A 562 -26.21 -0.63 47.75
CA GLU A 562 -25.05 0.26 47.88
C GLU A 562 -24.15 0.13 46.64
N SER A 563 -23.57 1.27 46.27
CA SER A 563 -22.68 1.46 45.13
C SER A 563 -21.26 1.08 45.56
N GLU A 564 -20.56 0.22 44.83
CA GLU A 564 -19.11 0.01 44.95
C GLU A 564 -18.65 -0.68 43.65
N GLY A 565 -17.69 -0.14 42.89
CA GLY A 565 -16.29 0.01 43.27
C GLY A 565 -15.59 -1.29 42.93
N GLU A 566 -14.85 -1.37 41.82
CA GLU A 566 -14.08 -2.57 41.46
C GLU A 566 -13.19 -2.98 42.65
N ASP A 567 -13.52 -4.16 43.19
CA ASP A 567 -12.94 -4.79 44.38
C ASP A 567 -11.52 -5.30 44.07
N LEU A 568 -10.62 -5.22 45.06
CA LEU A 568 -9.23 -5.66 44.97
C LEU A 568 -9.13 -7.14 44.55
N ASP A 569 -10.09 -7.95 45.00
CA ASP A 569 -10.21 -9.37 44.64
C ASP A 569 -10.48 -9.56 43.14
N SER A 570 -11.25 -8.67 42.50
CA SER A 570 -11.50 -8.72 41.06
C SER A 570 -10.25 -8.38 40.24
N LEU A 571 -9.37 -7.52 40.76
CA LEU A 571 -8.09 -7.21 40.11
C LEU A 571 -7.11 -8.38 40.25
N LEU A 572 -7.11 -9.08 41.38
CA LEU A 572 -6.31 -10.28 41.60
C LEU A 572 -6.76 -11.44 40.69
N ASP A 573 -8.06 -11.64 40.51
CA ASP A 573 -8.60 -12.63 39.57
C ASP A 573 -8.22 -12.31 38.11
N ALA A 574 -8.21 -11.03 37.73
CA ALA A 574 -7.77 -10.60 36.40
C ALA A 574 -6.27 -10.87 36.17
N VAL A 575 -5.46 -10.79 37.22
CA VAL A 575 -4.03 -11.13 37.18
C VAL A 575 -3.82 -12.64 36.98
N ILE A 576 -4.62 -13.47 37.66
CA ILE A 576 -4.57 -14.94 37.53
C ILE A 576 -4.98 -15.38 36.11
N ALA A 577 -6.08 -14.81 35.58
CA ALA A 577 -6.53 -15.12 34.23
C ALA A 577 -5.49 -14.71 33.15
N LEU A 578 -4.79 -13.60 33.37
CA LEU A 578 -3.72 -13.15 32.49
C LEU A 578 -2.50 -14.09 32.52
N ASP A 579 -2.16 -14.63 33.69
CA ASP A 579 -1.08 -15.63 33.85
C ASP A 579 -1.39 -16.93 33.13
N ASP A 580 -2.61 -17.44 33.29
CA ASP A 580 -3.05 -18.67 32.65
C ASP A 580 -3.05 -18.55 31.12
N ALA A 581 -3.51 -17.41 30.59
CA ALA A 581 -3.50 -17.13 29.15
C ALA A 581 -2.08 -17.00 28.57
N PHE A 582 -1.13 -16.49 29.35
CA PHE A 582 0.27 -16.45 28.92
C PHE A 582 0.92 -17.83 28.96
N GLN A 583 0.65 -18.63 30.01
CA GLN A 583 1.15 -20.00 30.10
C GLN A 583 0.57 -20.92 29.03
N SER A 584 -0.67 -20.68 28.59
CA SER A 584 -1.29 -21.43 27.48
C SER A 584 -0.84 -20.96 26.09
N GLY A 585 -0.08 -19.86 26.00
CA GLY A 585 0.38 -19.27 24.74
C GLY A 585 -0.71 -18.52 23.98
N GLU A 586 -1.85 -18.23 24.60
CA GLU A 586 -2.96 -17.49 24.00
C GLU A 586 -2.67 -16.00 23.82
N ILE A 587 -1.71 -15.46 24.58
CA ILE A 587 -1.27 -14.07 24.47
C ILE A 587 0.24 -13.97 24.24
N PRO A 588 0.69 -13.05 23.36
CA PRO A 588 2.11 -12.81 23.13
C PRO A 588 2.76 -12.11 24.34
N GLU A 589 4.06 -12.35 24.53
CA GLU A 589 4.84 -11.91 25.69
C GLU A 589 4.76 -10.39 25.95
N ASN A 590 4.76 -9.58 24.89
CA ASN A 590 4.64 -8.13 24.99
C ASN A 590 3.26 -7.67 25.54
N ALA A 591 2.18 -8.32 25.13
CA ALA A 591 0.83 -8.03 25.60
C ALA A 591 0.65 -8.45 27.07
N TYR A 592 1.24 -9.58 27.45
CA TYR A 592 1.26 -10.07 28.84
C TYR A 592 1.92 -9.05 29.78
N TYR A 593 3.15 -8.61 29.50
CA TYR A 593 3.86 -7.68 30.40
C TYR A 593 3.21 -6.31 30.48
N ASN A 594 2.68 -5.77 29.36
CA ASN A 594 1.97 -4.49 29.38
C ASN A 594 0.73 -4.57 30.29
N ARG A 595 -0.10 -5.61 30.12
CA ARG A 595 -1.32 -5.75 30.90
C ARG A 595 -1.04 -6.08 32.36
N ARG A 596 0.00 -6.86 32.64
CA ARG A 596 0.45 -7.18 34.00
C ARG A 596 0.91 -5.94 34.75
N ASN A 597 1.60 -5.02 34.06
CA ASN A 597 2.05 -3.76 34.65
C ASN A 597 0.88 -2.81 34.97
N GLU A 598 -0.15 -2.73 34.11
CA GLU A 598 -1.36 -1.95 34.38
C GLU A 598 -2.13 -2.47 35.59
N LEU A 599 -2.39 -3.79 35.64
CA LEU A 599 -3.09 -4.41 36.77
C LEU A 599 -2.31 -4.22 38.07
N THR A 600 -0.98 -4.33 38.03
CA THR A 600 -0.13 -4.08 39.19
C THR A 600 -0.19 -2.62 39.67
N LYS A 601 -0.28 -1.65 38.74
CA LYS A 601 -0.47 -0.23 39.10
C LYS A 601 -1.82 0.00 39.77
N LEU A 602 -2.90 -0.59 39.24
CA LEU A 602 -4.24 -0.48 39.81
C LEU A 602 -4.32 -1.12 41.21
N ILE A 603 -3.72 -2.30 41.39
CA ILE A 603 -3.63 -2.97 42.70
C ILE A 603 -2.87 -2.09 43.69
N LYS A 604 -1.73 -1.50 43.30
CA LYS A 604 -0.96 -0.60 44.18
C LYS A 604 -1.72 0.69 44.54
N MET A 605 -2.46 1.26 43.59
CA MET A 605 -3.29 2.43 43.86
C MET A 605 -4.39 2.11 44.88
N LYS A 606 -5.01 0.93 44.76
CA LYS A 606 -6.05 0.46 45.70
C LYS A 606 -5.49 0.12 47.08
N GLN A 607 -4.38 -0.61 47.14
CA GLN A 607 -3.70 -0.93 48.41
C GLN A 607 -3.27 0.32 49.19
N ASN A 608 -2.87 1.39 48.51
CA ASN A 608 -2.54 2.69 49.14
C ASN A 608 -3.76 3.52 49.54
N THR A 609 -4.98 3.11 49.16
CA THR A 609 -6.23 3.79 49.53
C THR A 609 -6.90 3.12 50.75
N GLU A 610 -6.42 1.95 51.16
CA GLU A 610 -6.93 1.16 52.29
C GLU A 610 -6.02 1.20 53.56
N GLU A 611 -4.87 1.89 53.50
CA GLU A 611 -4.08 2.32 54.68
C GLU A 611 -4.43 3.76 55.08
#